data_AF-A0A183EVL1-F1
#
_entry.id   AF-A0A183EVL1-F1
#
_cell.length_a   1.000
_cell.length_b   1.000
_cell.length_c   1.000
_cell.angle_alpha   90.00
_cell.angle_beta   90.00
_cell.angle_gamma   90.00
#
_symmetry.space_group_name_H-M   'P 1'
#
loop_
_entity.id
_entity.type
_entity.pdbx_description
1 polymer ?
#
loop_
_entity_poly.entity_id
_entity_poly.type
_entity_poly.pdbx_seq_one_letter_code
_entity_poly.pdbx_strand_id
1 'polypeptide(L)'
;MSFKGTMRYAALASHLGRPPSRRDDLESWMYQQVELTKGVLPWKNAEDELDIISAKESVRTNDGMHKLMRACPKSYVDIMKYIASLHKRSRPDYDYIYKVHNLLSF
;
A
#
# COMPACT_ATOMS: atom_id res chain seq x y z
N MET A 1 -5.46 -22.78 -2.75
CA MET A 1 -4.92 -22.03 -3.90
C MET A 1 -3.72 -21.25 -3.41
N SER A 2 -2.53 -21.51 -3.94
CA SER A 2 -1.29 -20.81 -3.55
C SER A 2 -1.26 -19.42 -4.19
N PHE A 3 -0.92 -18.39 -3.39
CA PHE A 3 -0.74 -17.02 -3.86
C PHE A 3 0.37 -16.96 -4.92
N LYS A 4 0.07 -16.45 -6.11
CA LYS A 4 1.01 -16.31 -7.24
C LYS A 4 1.43 -14.86 -7.45
N GLY A 5 2.20 -14.29 -6.53
CA GLY A 5 2.74 -12.93 -6.65
C GLY A 5 3.94 -12.68 -5.75
N THR A 6 4.49 -11.47 -5.78
CA THR A 6 5.55 -11.06 -4.85
C THR A 6 4.94 -10.70 -3.49
N MET A 7 5.11 -11.57 -2.49
CA MET A 7 4.56 -11.42 -1.14
C MET A 7 4.82 -10.05 -0.52
N ARG A 8 5.98 -9.46 -0.82
CA ARG A 8 6.37 -8.13 -0.36
C ARG A 8 5.37 -7.04 -0.75
N TYR A 9 4.88 -7.04 -1.99
CA TYR A 9 4.02 -5.96 -2.51
C TYR A 9 2.54 -6.32 -2.55
N ALA A 10 2.19 -7.60 -2.37
CA ALA A 10 0.81 -8.04 -2.36
C ALA A 10 -0.06 -7.17 -1.43
N ALA A 11 -1.25 -6.76 -1.88
CA ALA A 11 -2.18 -6.09 -0.97
C ALA A 11 -2.57 -7.02 0.19
N LEU A 12 -2.96 -6.46 1.34
CA LEU A 12 -3.45 -7.26 2.47
C LEU A 12 -4.59 -8.19 2.06
N ALA A 13 -5.47 -7.73 1.16
CA ALA A 13 -6.59 -8.53 0.66
C ALA A 13 -6.15 -9.82 -0.05
N SER A 14 -4.99 -9.80 -0.71
CA SER A 14 -4.44 -10.96 -1.42
C SER A 14 -4.01 -12.07 -0.46
N HIS A 15 -3.37 -11.72 0.66
CA HIS A 15 -3.02 -12.67 1.72
C HIS A 15 -4.25 -13.30 2.37
N LEU A 16 -5.35 -12.53 2.46
CA LEU A 16 -6.62 -13.01 3.00
C LEU A 16 -7.46 -13.80 1.97
N GLY A 17 -6.88 -14.20 0.84
CA GLY A 17 -7.56 -14.97 -0.21
C GLY A 17 -8.75 -14.26 -0.86
N ARG A 18 -8.82 -12.92 -0.76
CA ARG A 18 -9.93 -12.16 -1.34
C ARG A 18 -9.73 -12.00 -2.85
N PRO A 19 -10.83 -11.98 -3.65
CA PRO A 19 -10.71 -11.73 -5.07
C PRO A 19 -10.04 -10.38 -5.35
N PRO A 20 -9.12 -10.28 -6.33
CA PRO A 20 -8.38 -9.06 -6.62
C PRO A 20 -9.30 -7.91 -7.09
N SER A 21 -8.83 -6.68 -6.90
CA SER A 21 -9.53 -5.46 -7.30
C SER A 21 -8.57 -4.31 -7.59
N ARG A 22 -9.08 -3.26 -8.25
CA ARG A 22 -8.28 -2.08 -8.63
C ARG A 22 -7.62 -1.37 -7.45
N ARG A 23 -8.26 -1.39 -6.27
CA ARG A 23 -7.66 -0.79 -5.06
C ARG A 23 -6.48 -1.61 -4.53
N ASP A 24 -6.49 -2.93 -4.78
CA ASP A 24 -5.43 -3.82 -4.33
C ASP A 24 -4.16 -3.58 -5.18
N ASP A 25 -4.34 -3.34 -6.49
CA ASP A 25 -3.25 -2.90 -7.36
C ASP A 25 -2.64 -1.57 -6.89
N LEU A 26 -3.47 -0.60 -6.46
CA LEU A 26 -3.01 0.69 -5.94
C LEU A 26 -2.30 0.56 -4.59
N GLU A 27 -2.76 -0.32 -3.71
CA GLU A 27 -2.08 -0.63 -2.44
C GLU A 27 -0.69 -1.23 -2.71
N SER A 28 -0.61 -2.18 -3.64
CA SER A 28 0.67 -2.75 -4.09
C SER A 28 1.60 -1.71 -4.71
N TRP A 29 1.06 -0.78 -5.49
CA TRP A 29 1.82 0.33 -6.04
C TRP A 29 2.35 1.27 -4.94
N MET A 30 1.55 1.59 -3.92
CA MET A 30 2.00 2.42 -2.80
C MET A 30 3.13 1.76 -2.01
N TYR A 31 3.09 0.44 -1.79
CA TYR A 31 4.21 -0.26 -1.16
C TYR A 31 5.50 -0.17 -1.98
N GLN A 32 5.41 -0.26 -3.30
CA GLN A 32 6.55 -0.04 -4.19
C GLN A 32 7.06 1.40 -4.11
N GLN A 33 6.18 2.41 -4.12
CA GLN A 33 6.58 3.81 -3.99
C GLN A 33 7.30 4.08 -2.66
N VAL A 34 6.78 3.52 -1.55
CA VAL A 34 7.44 3.64 -0.23
C VAL A 34 8.83 3.00 -0.26
N GLU A 35 8.98 1.78 -0.79
CA GLU A 35 10.28 1.12 -0.86
C GLU A 35 11.25 1.86 -1.80
N LEU A 36 10.79 2.40 -2.92
CA LEU A 36 11.62 3.22 -3.81
C LEU A 36 12.10 4.50 -3.13
N THR A 37 11.25 5.17 -2.33
CA THR A 37 11.63 6.41 -1.65
C THR A 37 12.55 6.18 -0.45
N LYS A 38 12.28 5.17 0.40
CA LYS A 38 13.02 4.99 1.67
C LYS A 38 13.90 3.73 1.75
N GLY A 39 13.88 2.89 0.71
CA GLY A 39 14.75 1.71 0.55
C GLY A 39 14.28 0.41 1.21
N VAL A 40 13.25 0.44 2.07
CA VAL A 40 12.83 -0.76 2.83
C VAL A 40 11.35 -0.73 3.22
N LEU A 41 10.70 -1.91 3.22
CA LEU A 41 9.41 -2.12 3.88
C LEU A 41 9.59 -2.84 5.23
N PRO A 42 8.74 -2.58 6.24
CA PRO A 42 8.87 -3.20 7.57
C PRO A 42 8.88 -4.73 7.53
N TRP A 43 8.21 -5.34 6.55
CA TRP A 43 8.11 -6.78 6.33
C TRP A 43 9.10 -7.32 5.29
N LYS A 44 10.18 -6.59 4.95
CA LYS A 44 11.16 -7.02 3.93
C LYS A 44 11.78 -8.39 4.21
N ASN A 45 12.06 -8.67 5.49
CA ASN A 45 12.72 -9.88 5.98
C ASN A 45 11.77 -10.82 6.72
N ALA A 46 10.46 -10.62 6.60
CA ALA A 46 9.50 -11.53 7.21
C ALA A 46 9.50 -12.86 6.44
N GLU A 47 9.65 -13.96 7.17
CA GLU A 47 9.66 -15.31 6.62
C GLU A 47 8.27 -15.95 6.63
N ASP A 48 7.45 -15.60 7.64
CA ASP A 48 6.06 -16.06 7.77
C ASP A 48 5.08 -15.09 7.09
N GLU A 49 4.09 -15.64 6.38
CA GLU A 49 2.98 -14.87 5.81
C GLU A 49 2.16 -14.17 6.90
N LEU A 50 2.02 -14.77 8.08
CA LEU A 50 1.30 -14.18 9.22
C LEU A 50 2.00 -12.90 9.72
N ASP A 51 3.33 -12.88 9.73
CA ASP A 51 4.10 -11.68 10.09
C ASP A 51 3.91 -10.57 9.06
N ILE A 52 3.87 -10.92 7.76
CA ILE A 52 3.58 -9.97 6.68
C ILE A 52 2.17 -9.39 6.84
N ILE A 53 1.17 -10.23 7.13
CA ILE A 53 -0.22 -9.82 7.37
C ILE A 53 -0.28 -8.84 8.54
N SER A 54 0.27 -9.23 9.70
CA SER A 54 0.29 -8.40 10.91
C SER A 54 0.96 -7.05 10.68
N ALA A 55 2.10 -7.04 9.99
CA ALA A 55 2.79 -5.81 9.65
C ALA A 55 1.94 -4.93 8.71
N LYS A 56 1.29 -5.52 7.69
CA LYS A 56 0.40 -4.80 6.76
C LYS A 56 -0.84 -4.26 7.45
N GLU A 57 -1.42 -4.97 8.40
CA GLU A 57 -2.53 -4.47 9.22
C GLU A 57 -2.09 -3.26 10.07
N SER A 58 -0.92 -3.35 10.72
CA SER A 58 -0.41 -2.28 11.57
C SER A 58 -0.22 -0.95 10.83
N VAL A 59 0.25 -1.00 9.58
CA VAL A 59 0.51 0.21 8.77
C VAL A 59 -0.74 0.80 8.13
N ARG A 60 -1.91 0.15 8.25
CA ARG A 60 -3.19 0.68 7.76
C ARG A 60 -3.91 1.56 8.78
N THR A 61 -3.44 1.61 10.01
CA THR A 61 -3.91 2.59 10.99
C THR A 61 -3.40 3.99 10.62
N ASN A 62 -4.05 5.06 11.09
CA ASN A 62 -3.57 6.42 10.84
C ASN A 62 -2.11 6.59 11.29
N ASP A 63 -1.79 6.21 12.52
CA ASP A 63 -0.42 6.28 13.05
C ASP A 63 0.54 5.37 12.30
N GLY A 64 0.08 4.18 11.90
CA GLY A 64 0.83 3.22 11.10
C GLY A 64 1.23 3.78 9.74
N MET A 65 0.32 4.44 9.03
CA MET A 65 0.60 5.09 7.75
C MET A 65 1.65 6.20 7.92
N HIS A 66 1.49 7.05 8.93
CA HIS A 66 2.44 8.11 9.24
C HIS A 66 3.83 7.57 9.62
N LYS A 67 3.89 6.45 10.37
CA LYS A 67 5.15 5.76 10.70
C LYS A 67 5.79 5.15 9.45
N LEU A 68 5.02 4.45 8.63
CA LEU A 68 5.48 3.82 7.40
C LEU A 68 6.07 4.87 6.43
N MET A 69 5.44 6.04 6.34
CA MET A 69 5.74 7.06 5.34
C MET A 69 6.52 8.27 5.91
N ARG A 70 7.14 8.15 7.09
CA ARG A 70 7.84 9.25 7.78
C ARG A 70 8.91 9.95 6.91
N ALA A 71 9.61 9.18 6.06
CA ALA A 71 10.65 9.68 5.16
C ALA A 71 10.17 9.82 3.70
N CYS A 72 8.85 9.79 3.49
CA CYS A 72 8.22 9.92 2.17
C CYS A 72 7.49 11.27 2.06
N PRO A 73 7.11 11.69 0.85
CA PRO A 73 6.18 12.78 0.65
C PRO A 73 4.94 12.68 1.55
N LYS A 74 4.53 13.79 2.18
CA LYS A 74 3.32 13.82 3.01
C LYS A 74 2.07 13.38 2.23
N SER A 75 2.04 13.67 0.94
CA SER A 75 0.97 13.29 0.00
C SER A 75 0.77 11.78 -0.10
N TYR A 76 1.77 10.95 0.20
CA TYR A 76 1.62 9.49 0.19
C TYR A 76 0.60 9.02 1.23
N VAL A 77 0.54 9.69 2.39
CA VAL A 77 -0.45 9.36 3.43
C VAL A 77 -1.86 9.68 2.92
N ASP A 78 -2.03 10.79 2.21
CA ASP A 78 -3.32 11.18 1.66
C ASP A 78 -3.78 10.21 0.57
N ILE A 79 -2.87 9.79 -0.31
CA ILE A 79 -3.14 8.76 -1.33
C ILE A 79 -3.51 7.43 -0.66
N MET A 80 -2.79 7.01 0.39
CA MET A 80 -3.07 5.75 1.08
C MET A 80 -4.41 5.77 1.81
N LYS A 81 -4.77 6.90 2.44
CA LYS A 81 -6.10 7.11 3.04
C LYS A 81 -7.20 7.05 1.99
N TYR A 82 -6.97 7.66 0.82
CA TYR A 82 -7.88 7.58 -0.32
C TYR A 82 -8.06 6.14 -0.79
N ILE A 83 -6.98 5.38 -1.00
CA ILE A 83 -7.04 3.97 -1.40
C ILE A 83 -7.80 3.14 -0.35
N ALA A 84 -7.56 3.39 0.94
CA ALA A 84 -8.22 2.68 2.03
C ALA A 84 -9.73 2.95 2.12
N SER A 85 -10.20 4.12 1.65
CA SER A 85 -11.63 4.46 1.63
C SER A 85 -12.38 3.88 0.43
N LEU A 86 -11.67 3.39 -0.60
CA LEU A 86 -12.28 2.81 -1.78
C LEU A 86 -13.00 1.50 -1.48
N HIS A 87 -14.26 1.43 -1.93
CA HIS A 87 -14.98 0.18 -2.01
C HIS A 87 -14.37 -0.71 -3.12
N LYS A 88 -14.45 -2.03 -2.95
CA LYS A 88 -13.81 -3.02 -3.82
C LYS A 88 -14.16 -2.88 -5.31
N ARG A 89 -15.41 -2.49 -5.60
CA ARG A 89 -15.92 -2.31 -6.98
C ARG A 89 -15.78 -0.89 -7.50
N SER A 90 -15.32 0.05 -6.67
CA SER A 90 -15.17 1.44 -7.09
C SER A 90 -14.09 1.55 -8.17
N ARG A 91 -14.35 2.42 -9.15
CA ARG A 91 -13.30 2.92 -10.03
C ARG A 91 -12.52 3.99 -9.26
N PRO A 92 -11.20 3.83 -9.05
CA PRO A 92 -10.38 4.88 -8.47
C PRO A 92 -10.38 6.13 -9.35
N ASP A 93 -10.32 7.29 -8.70
CA ASP A 93 -10.03 8.58 -9.30
C ASP A 93 -8.52 8.70 -9.49
N TYR A 94 -8.06 8.22 -10.65
CA TYR A 94 -6.64 8.23 -10.99
C TYR A 94 -6.09 9.64 -11.21
N ASP A 95 -6.94 10.59 -11.62
CA ASP A 95 -6.53 11.99 -11.83
C ASP A 95 -6.23 12.66 -10.49
N TYR A 96 -7.05 12.38 -9.47
CA TYR A 96 -6.77 12.78 -8.10
C TYR A 96 -5.44 12.20 -7.60
N ILE A 97 -5.22 10.89 -7.77
CA ILE A 97 -3.97 10.22 -7.35
C ILE A 97 -2.78 10.85 -8.05
N TYR A 98 -2.85 11.03 -9.38
CA TYR A 98 -1.78 11.64 -10.17
C TYR A 98 -1.47 13.06 -9.72
N LYS A 99 -2.50 13.88 -9.51
CA LYS A 99 -2.34 15.26 -9.04
C LYS A 99 -1.67 15.30 -7.68
N VAL A 100 -2.16 14.53 -6.71
CA VAL A 100 -1.61 14.51 -5.34
C VAL A 100 -0.18 13.94 -5.31
N HIS A 101 0.12 12.96 -6.16
CA HIS A 101 1.47 12.40 -6.30
C HIS A 101 2.46 13.42 -6.91
N ASN A 102 2.03 14.17 -7.93
CA ASN A 102 2.89 15.09 -8.70
C ASN A 102 2.95 16.52 -8.16
N LEU A 103 2.37 16.81 -6.99
CA LEU A 103 2.64 18.05 -6.25
C LEU A 103 4.14 18.23 -5.87
N LEU A 104 5.02 17.34 -6.32
CA LEU A 104 6.47 17.34 -6.12
C LEU A 104 7.28 17.22 -7.42
N SER A 105 6.67 17.38 -8.59
CA SER A 105 7.43 17.62 -9.83
C SER A 105 7.89 19.09 -9.83
N PHE A 106 9.14 19.32 -9.43
CA PHE A 106 9.84 20.58 -9.70
C PHE A 106 9.95 20.83 -11.20
#